data_AF-A0A3M6XT56-F1
#
_entry.id   AF-A0A3M6XT56-F1
#
_cell.length_a   1.000
_cell.length_b   1.000
_cell.length_c   1.000
_cell.angle_alpha   90.00
_cell.angle_beta   90.00
_cell.angle_gamma   90.00
#
_symmetry.space_group_name_H-M   'P 1'
#
loop_
_entity.id
_entity.type
_entity.pdbx_description
1 polymer ?
#
loop_
_entity_poly.entity_id
_entity_poly.type
_entity_poly.pdbx_seq_one_letter_code
_entity_poly.pdbx_strand_id
1 'polypeptide(L)'
;MSAMLPFRDINVHASSTYYAFSSPSSPNAPSLVIERPTGDLRLNDGKLTGGHRVSSISGILGIIKLRLDSYVIVITKSQQVGRIKGHQIYKVISTEFMPLRERQVTDPDEEMYLHYLKMQIKSGPMFFSYTFDLTNSFQRQAQCDPKEPLWQRADDRFFWNRFVCSSLIDFREGKGAGRTGGAVKSEVDPYILPIMFGMMNITNTSVKGNALTFVLMTRRSRHRAGTRYMSRGLDEQGHVSNFNETEQAVILNDSASSGLSSFAGDQGFQNGKPVGGRETQVLAYVETRGSVPVYWAEVNTLKYTPKLQIRGVESAAKAAGSHFDEQIRLYGENYMVNLVNQKGREKDVKDAYEDMVKILQSTPVEKQERDHKTNERFNVIEPTDQKSWYDHLHYVYFDFHNETKGLKWHRALLLLDQLKDGLEAGGYFHGIDMPSGGIDVRRKQTAVVRTNCMDCLDRTNVIQSMLGRWTLTRQLIDLGVLRPGESAQDDQTFEHLFRNVWADNADVVSRSYSGTGALKTDFTRTGNRTKAGALQDLNNSITRYIRNNFQDGPRQDGFDLFLGAYRPDEAGIGAANQFIDRRPLLVQAVPYVLGFCVFFIAVSVTTNRMPDSTVWPLRMFTLFCMGV
;
A
#
# COMPACT_ATOMS: atom_id res chain seq x y z
N MET A 1 9.14 -32.06 0.87
CA MET A 1 8.68 -31.54 2.16
C MET A 1 7.60 -30.51 1.88
N SER A 2 6.46 -30.57 2.57
CA SER A 2 5.41 -29.54 2.46
C SER A 2 5.96 -28.21 2.99
N ALA A 3 5.60 -27.08 2.37
CA ALA A 3 5.97 -25.77 2.90
C ALA A 3 5.47 -25.62 4.33
N MET A 4 6.31 -25.10 5.23
CA MET A 4 5.88 -24.76 6.58
C MET A 4 5.05 -23.49 6.53
N LEU A 5 3.78 -23.58 6.90
CA LEU A 5 2.86 -22.46 6.92
C LEU A 5 3.01 -21.66 8.23
N PRO A 6 2.78 -20.35 8.20
CA PRO A 6 2.69 -19.53 9.41
C PRO A 6 1.78 -20.12 10.51
N PHE A 7 2.22 -20.03 11.76
CA PHE A 7 1.42 -20.48 12.91
C PHE A 7 0.16 -19.63 13.08
N ARG A 8 -0.99 -20.28 13.27
CA ARG A 8 -2.30 -19.61 13.41
C ARG A 8 -2.58 -19.12 14.83
N ASP A 9 -1.93 -19.77 15.79
CA ASP A 9 -2.09 -19.58 17.22
C ASP A 9 -0.69 -19.58 17.84
N ILE A 10 -0.31 -18.44 18.42
CA ILE A 10 0.96 -18.31 19.13
C ILE A 10 0.64 -17.86 20.54
N ASN A 11 1.15 -18.61 21.52
CA ASN A 11 1.14 -18.22 22.91
C ASN A 11 2.47 -17.57 23.26
N VAL A 12 2.38 -16.40 23.88
CA VAL A 12 3.51 -15.64 24.39
C VAL A 12 3.62 -15.88 25.87
N HIS A 13 4.78 -16.37 26.31
CA HIS A 13 5.17 -16.49 27.71
C HIS A 13 6.13 -15.36 28.04
N ALA A 14 5.67 -14.41 28.85
CA ALA A 14 6.50 -13.30 29.31
C ALA A 14 7.15 -13.61 30.66
N SER A 15 8.48 -13.47 30.70
CA SER A 15 9.31 -13.51 31.90
C SER A 15 10.17 -12.24 31.99
N SER A 16 10.78 -12.00 33.15
CA SER A 16 11.74 -10.89 33.34
C SER A 16 12.98 -11.07 32.48
N THR A 17 13.37 -12.31 32.17
CA THR A 17 14.60 -12.65 31.45
C THR A 17 14.39 -13.02 29.99
N TYR A 18 13.17 -13.35 29.56
CA TYR A 18 12.90 -13.74 28.17
C TYR A 18 11.43 -13.58 27.77
N TYR A 19 11.19 -13.52 26.45
CA TYR A 19 9.89 -13.75 25.83
C TYR A 19 9.95 -15.05 25.02
N ALA A 20 9.04 -15.98 25.27
CA ALA A 20 8.96 -17.24 24.51
C ALA A 20 7.64 -17.36 23.74
N PHE A 21 7.74 -17.78 22.49
CA PHE A 21 6.63 -17.91 21.55
C PHE A 21 6.48 -19.38 21.16
N SER A 22 5.36 -19.99 21.55
CA SER A 22 5.06 -21.40 21.29
C SER A 22 3.72 -21.52 20.57
N SER A 23 3.60 -22.40 19.57
CA SER A 23 2.30 -22.68 18.94
C SER A 23 1.60 -23.85 19.64
N PRO A 24 0.39 -23.66 20.21
CA PRO A 24 -0.39 -24.75 20.78
C PRO A 24 -0.79 -25.82 19.77
N SER A 25 -1.07 -25.42 18.51
CA SER A 25 -1.43 -26.34 17.43
C SER A 25 -0.27 -27.21 16.94
N SER A 26 0.99 -26.83 17.23
CA SER A 26 2.19 -27.59 16.86
C SER A 26 3.10 -27.77 18.08
N PRO A 27 2.72 -28.64 19.03
CA PRO A 27 3.44 -28.78 20.31
C PRO A 27 4.86 -29.35 20.18
N ASN A 28 5.17 -29.99 19.05
CA ASN A 28 6.48 -30.55 18.74
C ASN A 28 7.40 -29.54 18.01
N ALA A 29 6.89 -28.36 17.64
CA ALA A 29 7.70 -27.33 17.00
C ALA A 29 8.54 -26.59 18.06
N PRO A 30 9.79 -26.21 17.74
CA PRO A 30 10.63 -25.46 18.67
C PRO A 30 9.99 -24.11 18.98
N SER A 31 10.08 -23.71 20.25
CA SER A 31 9.64 -22.39 20.70
C SER A 31 10.70 -21.34 20.37
N LEU A 32 10.29 -20.22 19.77
CA LEU A 32 11.15 -19.05 19.55
C LEU A 32 11.30 -18.28 20.87
N VAL A 33 12.54 -18.11 21.33
CA VAL A 33 12.88 -17.38 22.56
C VAL A 33 13.66 -16.13 22.22
N ILE A 34 13.24 -15.01 22.78
CA ILE A 34 13.91 -13.71 22.69
C ILE A 34 14.41 -13.36 24.09
N GLU A 35 15.72 -13.28 24.26
CA GLU A 35 16.34 -12.99 25.56
C GLU A 35 16.24 -11.50 25.91
N ARG A 36 16.02 -11.22 27.19
CA ARG A 36 15.98 -9.86 27.76
C ARG A 36 17.21 -9.68 28.67
N PRO A 37 17.95 -8.56 28.58
CA PRO A 37 17.71 -7.39 27.72
C PRO A 37 18.48 -7.41 26.39
N THR A 38 19.18 -8.49 26.04
CA THR A 38 20.09 -8.53 24.87
C THR A 38 19.35 -8.51 23.54
N GLY A 39 18.15 -9.11 23.49
CA GLY A 39 17.38 -9.30 22.27
C GLY A 39 17.86 -10.46 21.40
N ASP A 40 18.72 -11.33 21.94
CA ASP A 40 19.22 -12.49 21.23
C ASP A 40 18.10 -13.51 20.97
N LEU A 41 18.06 -14.02 19.75
CA LEU A 41 17.09 -15.00 19.29
C LEU A 41 17.64 -16.42 19.47
N ARG A 42 16.83 -17.32 20.03
CA ARG A 42 17.14 -18.74 20.23
C ARG A 42 15.93 -19.61 19.93
N LEU A 43 16.17 -20.84 19.50
CA LEU A 43 15.14 -21.88 19.41
C LEU A 43 15.30 -22.83 20.60
N ASN A 44 14.18 -23.22 21.20
CA ASN A 44 14.16 -24.18 22.30
C ASN A 44 13.14 -25.29 22.05
N ASP A 45 13.59 -26.54 22.11
CA ASP A 45 12.75 -27.73 21.90
C ASP A 45 11.96 -28.14 23.16
N GLY A 46 12.24 -27.51 24.31
CA GLY A 46 11.61 -27.84 25.60
C GLY A 46 10.40 -26.96 25.97
N LYS A 47 9.53 -27.50 26.85
CA LYS A 47 8.45 -26.72 27.49
C LYS A 47 9.03 -25.68 28.45
N LEU A 48 8.95 -24.40 28.08
CA LEU A 48 9.33 -23.28 28.94
C LEU A 48 8.20 -23.01 29.94
N THR A 49 8.35 -23.49 31.17
CA THR A 49 7.33 -23.43 32.24
C THR A 49 7.45 -22.21 33.18
N GLY A 50 8.37 -21.27 32.90
CA GLY A 50 8.68 -20.14 33.79
C GLY A 50 7.99 -18.81 33.52
N GLY A 51 7.00 -18.74 32.61
CA GLY A 51 6.34 -17.48 32.25
C GLY A 51 5.15 -17.15 33.16
N HIS A 52 5.11 -15.92 33.71
CA HIS A 52 4.02 -15.46 34.59
C HIS A 52 2.76 -15.00 33.83
N ARG A 53 2.91 -14.57 32.57
CA ARG A 53 1.80 -14.11 31.71
C ARG A 53 1.80 -14.90 30.41
N VAL A 54 0.72 -15.67 30.21
CA VAL A 54 0.42 -16.35 28.94
C VAL A 54 -0.62 -15.51 28.19
N SER A 55 -0.23 -14.91 27.08
CA SER A 55 -1.17 -14.20 26.19
C SER A 55 -1.18 -14.85 24.82
N SER A 56 -2.37 -15.11 24.28
CA SER A 56 -2.52 -15.57 22.90
C SER A 56 -2.45 -14.39 21.94
N ILE A 57 -1.68 -14.54 20.86
CA ILE A 57 -1.51 -13.56 19.80
C ILE A 57 -1.81 -14.20 18.44
N SER A 58 -2.22 -13.39 17.48
CA SER A 58 -2.45 -13.83 16.09
C SER A 58 -1.14 -13.98 15.32
N GLY A 59 -0.09 -13.24 15.68
CA GLY A 59 1.18 -13.31 14.97
C GLY A 59 2.19 -12.28 15.46
N ILE A 60 3.44 -12.45 15.06
CA ILE A 60 4.51 -11.48 15.32
C ILE A 60 4.56 -10.52 14.12
N LEU A 61 4.39 -9.22 14.37
CA LEU A 61 4.53 -8.19 13.33
C LEU A 61 6.01 -7.99 12.97
N GLY A 62 6.88 -8.06 13.97
CA GLY A 62 8.33 -8.06 13.86
C GLY A 62 9.02 -7.49 15.12
N ILE A 63 10.32 -7.24 15.01
CA ILE A 63 11.15 -6.67 16.07
C ILE A 63 11.76 -5.36 15.55
N ILE A 64 11.54 -4.25 16.25
CA ILE A 64 12.12 -2.94 15.88
C ILE A 64 13.10 -2.48 16.95
N LYS A 65 14.28 -2.05 16.51
CA LYS A 65 15.26 -1.38 17.37
C LYS A 65 15.09 0.13 17.22
N LEU A 66 14.87 0.80 18.35
CA LEU A 66 14.82 2.26 18.43
C LEU A 66 16.15 2.79 18.97
N ARG A 67 16.14 3.97 19.57
CA ARG A 67 17.34 4.66 20.04
C ARG A 67 18.06 3.90 21.16
N LEU A 68 17.33 3.44 22.19
CA LEU A 68 17.94 2.82 23.37
C LEU A 68 17.53 1.37 23.57
N ASP A 69 16.34 0.98 23.08
CA ASP A 69 15.79 -0.36 23.29
C ASP A 69 15.20 -0.95 22.01
N SER A 70 15.00 -2.27 22.07
CA SER A 70 14.32 -3.04 21.05
C SER A 70 12.94 -3.43 21.54
N TYR A 71 11.98 -3.44 20.63
CA TYR A 71 10.58 -3.74 20.90
C TYR A 71 10.10 -4.87 20.00
N VAL A 72 9.49 -5.88 20.61
CA VAL A 72 8.78 -6.93 19.88
C VAL A 72 7.35 -6.45 19.67
N ILE A 73 6.93 -6.37 18.41
CA ILE A 73 5.58 -5.93 18.05
C ILE A 73 4.75 -7.17 17.75
N VAL A 74 3.69 -7.39 18.53
CA VAL A 74 2.80 -8.55 18.41
C VAL A 74 1.39 -8.13 18.03
N ILE A 75 0.71 -8.96 17.24
CA ILE A 75 -0.69 -8.75 16.85
C ILE A 75 -1.57 -9.42 17.89
N THR A 76 -2.22 -8.62 18.73
CA THR A 76 -3.07 -9.12 19.82
C THR A 76 -4.50 -9.40 19.36
N LYS A 77 -4.98 -8.67 18.35
CA LYS A 77 -6.32 -8.86 17.80
C LYS A 77 -6.32 -8.71 16.29
N SER A 78 -6.91 -9.70 15.62
CA SER A 78 -7.20 -9.68 14.19
C SER A 78 -8.69 -9.91 13.93
N GLN A 79 -9.21 -9.35 12.85
CA GLN A 79 -10.59 -9.54 12.40
C GLN A 79 -10.60 -10.28 11.06
N GLN A 80 -11.41 -11.32 10.91
CA GLN A 80 -11.59 -11.98 9.62
C GLN A 80 -12.37 -11.06 8.66
N VAL A 81 -11.83 -10.83 7.47
CA VAL A 81 -12.42 -9.96 6.44
C VAL A 81 -13.25 -10.77 5.44
N GLY A 82 -12.77 -11.96 5.08
CA GLY A 82 -13.42 -12.82 4.10
C GLY A 82 -12.62 -14.08 3.82
N ARG A 83 -13.05 -14.82 2.79
CA ARG A 83 -12.37 -16.01 2.29
C ARG A 83 -12.13 -15.89 0.79
N ILE A 84 -10.95 -16.32 0.34
CA ILE A 84 -10.56 -16.38 -1.06
C ILE A 84 -10.18 -17.83 -1.33
N LYS A 85 -10.95 -18.57 -2.16
CA LYS A 85 -10.69 -19.99 -2.45
C LYS A 85 -10.58 -20.84 -1.16
N GLY A 86 -11.40 -20.53 -0.16
CA GLY A 86 -11.33 -21.15 1.17
C GLY A 86 -10.21 -20.64 2.10
N HIS A 87 -9.24 -19.85 1.62
CA HIS A 87 -8.21 -19.24 2.46
C HIS A 87 -8.77 -18.06 3.25
N GLN A 88 -8.54 -18.04 4.56
CA GLN A 88 -9.02 -16.98 5.44
C GLN A 88 -8.11 -15.76 5.39
N ILE A 89 -8.70 -14.58 5.23
CA ILE A 89 -8.00 -13.30 5.21
C ILE A 89 -8.34 -12.51 6.47
N TYR A 90 -7.32 -11.95 7.12
CA TYR A 90 -7.45 -11.22 8.36
C TYR A 90 -6.95 -9.78 8.22
N LYS A 91 -7.58 -8.88 8.98
CA LYS A 91 -7.16 -7.50 9.18
C LYS A 91 -6.59 -7.34 10.58
N VAL A 92 -5.45 -6.66 10.70
CA VAL A 92 -4.85 -6.28 11.99
C VAL A 92 -5.72 -5.21 12.66
N ILE A 93 -6.16 -5.45 13.89
CA ILE A 93 -6.99 -4.50 14.66
C ILE A 93 -6.21 -3.87 15.81
N SER A 94 -5.42 -4.67 16.53
CA SER A 94 -4.66 -4.22 17.68
C SER A 94 -3.29 -4.86 17.72
N THR A 95 -2.32 -4.08 18.18
CA THR A 95 -0.93 -4.49 18.37
C THR A 95 -0.45 -4.09 19.76
N GLU A 96 0.47 -4.87 20.32
CA GLU A 96 1.13 -4.59 21.59
C GLU A 96 2.65 -4.48 21.33
N PHE A 97 3.28 -3.50 21.97
CA PHE A 97 4.73 -3.30 21.91
C PHE A 97 5.33 -3.81 23.20
N MET A 98 6.13 -4.86 23.11
CA MET A 98 6.77 -5.52 24.26
C MET A 98 8.24 -5.07 24.34
N PRO A 99 8.63 -4.26 25.34
CA PRO A 99 10.00 -3.78 25.47
C PRO A 99 10.94 -4.91 25.93
N LEU A 100 12.12 -5.01 25.33
CA LEU A 100 13.11 -5.99 25.76
C LEU A 100 13.77 -5.58 27.09
N ARG A 101 13.90 -4.29 27.37
CA ARG A 101 14.45 -3.77 28.62
C ARG A 101 13.37 -3.10 29.49
N GLU A 102 13.32 -3.47 30.77
CA GLU A 102 12.53 -2.72 31.77
C GLU A 102 13.24 -1.39 32.07
N ARG A 103 12.55 -0.27 31.84
CA ARG A 103 13.13 1.07 31.97
C ARG A 103 12.88 1.63 33.36
N GLN A 104 13.94 2.17 33.95
CA GLN A 104 13.86 2.99 35.17
C GLN A 104 13.73 4.48 34.86
N VAL A 105 14.17 4.94 33.68
CA VAL A 105 14.13 6.34 33.23
C VAL A 105 13.51 6.41 31.83
N THR A 106 12.60 7.37 31.62
CA THR A 106 11.96 7.63 30.33
C THR A 106 12.78 8.62 29.50
N ASP A 107 13.06 8.26 28.25
CA ASP A 107 13.68 9.17 27.28
C ASP A 107 12.55 9.78 26.41
N PRO A 108 12.45 11.12 26.34
CA PRO A 108 11.35 11.77 25.64
C PRO A 108 11.41 11.58 24.12
N ASP A 109 12.60 11.49 23.52
CA ASP A 109 12.77 11.26 22.08
C ASP A 109 12.28 9.85 21.73
N GLU A 110 12.55 8.86 22.59
CA GLU A 110 12.10 7.49 22.37
C GLU A 110 10.60 7.27 22.60
N GLU A 111 10.00 7.97 23.57
CA GLU A 111 8.54 8.02 23.70
C GLU A 111 7.88 8.61 22.46
N MET A 112 8.52 9.63 21.85
CA MET A 112 8.05 10.23 20.60
C MET A 112 8.11 9.23 19.44
N TYR A 113 9.22 8.50 19.26
CA TYR A 113 9.33 7.45 18.23
C TYR A 113 8.28 6.34 18.43
N LEU A 114 8.09 5.89 19.66
CA LEU A 114 7.04 4.92 19.99
C LEU A 114 5.64 5.47 19.68
N HIS A 115 5.40 6.75 19.96
CA HIS A 115 4.14 7.40 19.64
C HIS A 115 3.88 7.40 18.13
N TYR A 116 4.88 7.78 17.32
CA TYR A 116 4.76 7.78 15.86
C TYR A 116 4.47 6.39 15.31
N LEU A 117 5.21 5.36 15.77
CA LEU A 117 4.97 3.98 15.36
C LEU A 117 3.58 3.46 15.78
N LYS A 118 3.14 3.75 17.01
CA LYS A 118 1.80 3.35 17.47
C LYS A 118 0.70 4.03 16.65
N MET A 119 0.85 5.31 16.34
CA MET A 119 -0.10 6.07 15.50
C MET A 119 -0.16 5.53 14.07
N GLN A 120 1.00 5.24 13.49
CA GLN A 120 1.18 4.64 12.17
C GLN A 120 0.46 3.29 12.08
N ILE A 121 0.79 2.35 12.97
CA ILE A 121 0.25 0.98 12.98
C ILE A 121 -1.25 0.98 13.29
N LYS A 122 -1.71 1.81 14.22
CA LYS A 122 -3.14 1.90 14.58
C LYS A 122 -4.00 2.45 13.45
N SER A 123 -3.48 3.38 12.65
CA SER A 123 -4.22 3.97 11.53
C SER A 123 -4.06 3.21 10.21
N GLY A 124 -3.05 2.33 10.13
CA GLY A 124 -2.67 1.58 8.94
C GLY A 124 -3.63 0.43 8.61
N PRO A 125 -4.17 0.34 7.38
CA PRO A 125 -4.96 -0.80 6.95
C PRO A 125 -4.05 -1.98 6.56
N MET A 126 -3.72 -2.81 7.54
CA MET A 126 -2.85 -3.99 7.39
C MET A 126 -3.65 -5.29 7.33
N PHE A 127 -3.31 -6.13 6.35
CA PHE A 127 -3.96 -7.42 6.09
C PHE A 127 -2.94 -8.55 5.97
N PHE A 128 -3.32 -9.74 6.38
CA PHE A 128 -2.49 -10.94 6.26
C PHE A 128 -3.34 -12.19 6.09
N SER A 129 -2.70 -13.28 5.69
CA SER A 129 -3.25 -14.63 5.73
C SER A 129 -2.16 -15.61 6.12
N TYR A 130 -2.54 -16.68 6.82
CA TYR A 130 -1.60 -17.73 7.20
C TYR A 130 -1.31 -18.71 6.06
N THR A 131 -2.15 -18.75 5.03
CA THR A 131 -2.06 -19.78 3.98
C THR A 131 -2.07 -19.22 2.56
N PHE A 132 -2.35 -17.93 2.41
CA PHE A 132 -2.44 -17.26 1.11
C PHE A 132 -1.50 -16.07 1.05
N ASP A 133 -0.84 -15.89 -0.09
CA ASP A 133 0.09 -14.78 -0.28
C ASP A 133 -0.67 -13.54 -0.79
N LEU A 134 -0.82 -12.55 0.09
CA LEU A 134 -1.47 -11.29 -0.26
C LEU A 134 -0.53 -10.28 -0.92
N THR A 135 0.77 -10.56 -1.03
CA THR A 135 1.75 -9.63 -1.60
C THR A 135 1.87 -9.78 -3.11
N ASN A 136 1.67 -11.00 -3.63
CA ASN A 136 1.69 -11.29 -5.06
C ASN A 136 0.30 -11.20 -5.70
N SER A 137 0.27 -10.91 -7.00
CA SER A 137 -0.93 -11.07 -7.81
C SER A 137 -1.25 -12.54 -8.04
N PHE A 138 -2.49 -12.86 -8.40
CA PHE A 138 -2.89 -14.25 -8.71
C PHE A 138 -2.00 -14.85 -9.81
N GLN A 139 -1.62 -14.04 -10.80
CA GLN A 139 -0.71 -14.45 -11.86
C GLN A 139 0.69 -14.78 -11.35
N ARG A 140 1.29 -13.94 -10.50
CA ARG A 140 2.63 -14.18 -9.95
C ARG A 140 2.62 -15.38 -9.00
N GLN A 141 1.58 -15.48 -8.17
CA GLN A 141 1.41 -16.61 -7.26
C GLN A 141 1.28 -17.95 -7.99
N ALA A 142 0.65 -17.98 -9.17
CA ALA A 142 0.58 -19.19 -10.00
C ALA A 142 1.94 -19.61 -10.60
N GLN A 143 2.94 -18.72 -10.59
CA GLN A 143 4.30 -18.99 -11.09
C GLN A 143 5.28 -19.34 -9.96
N CYS A 144 4.93 -19.09 -8.70
CA CYS A 144 5.75 -19.39 -7.53
C CYS A 144 5.77 -20.90 -7.21
N ASP A 145 6.89 -21.40 -6.67
CA ASP A 145 6.95 -22.76 -6.14
C ASP A 145 6.15 -22.84 -4.82
N PRO A 146 5.08 -23.65 -4.73
CA PRO A 146 4.31 -23.80 -3.50
C PRO A 146 5.10 -24.45 -2.35
N LYS A 147 6.28 -25.03 -2.60
CA LYS A 147 7.15 -25.65 -1.58
C LYS A 147 7.92 -24.63 -0.74
N GLU A 148 8.11 -23.42 -1.24
CA GLU A 148 8.79 -22.36 -0.51
C GLU A 148 7.88 -21.79 0.60
N PRO A 149 8.45 -21.35 1.73
CA PRO A 149 7.70 -20.70 2.79
C PRO A 149 7.09 -19.38 2.30
N LEU A 150 5.97 -19.00 2.90
CA LEU A 150 5.15 -17.87 2.44
C LEU A 150 5.94 -16.56 2.32
N TRP A 151 6.86 -16.31 3.25
CA TRP A 151 7.64 -15.06 3.29
C TRP A 151 8.75 -14.98 2.23
N GLN A 152 9.24 -16.11 1.71
CA GLN A 152 10.23 -16.14 0.63
C GLN A 152 9.59 -15.91 -0.73
N ARG A 153 8.37 -16.42 -0.89
CA ARG A 153 7.56 -16.19 -2.09
C ARG A 153 7.04 -14.77 -2.19
N ALA A 154 6.91 -14.07 -1.06
CA ALA A 154 6.30 -12.76 -1.00
C ALA A 154 7.03 -11.73 -1.87
N ASP A 155 6.26 -10.89 -2.56
CA ASP A 155 6.79 -9.75 -3.33
C ASP A 155 7.37 -8.72 -2.34
N ASP A 156 8.68 -8.48 -2.43
CA ASP A 156 9.37 -7.54 -1.55
C ASP A 156 8.69 -6.16 -1.53
N ARG A 157 8.22 -5.69 -2.68
CA ARG A 157 7.58 -4.38 -2.80
C ARG A 157 6.34 -4.28 -1.92
N PHE A 158 5.59 -5.37 -1.75
CA PHE A 158 4.33 -5.38 -0.99
C PHE A 158 4.44 -6.05 0.38
N PHE A 159 5.62 -6.54 0.76
CA PHE A 159 5.91 -7.06 2.08
C PHE A 159 6.18 -5.89 3.06
N TRP A 160 5.10 -5.32 3.59
CA TRP A 160 5.13 -4.07 4.36
C TRP A 160 6.05 -4.13 5.60
N ASN A 161 5.94 -5.20 6.38
CA ASN A 161 6.72 -5.43 7.60
C ASN A 161 8.09 -6.11 7.34
N ARG A 162 8.58 -6.18 6.10
CA ARG A 162 9.89 -6.80 5.75
C ARG A 162 11.03 -6.28 6.63
N PHE A 163 11.13 -4.96 6.79
CA PHE A 163 12.18 -4.33 7.60
C PHE A 163 12.10 -4.73 9.07
N VAL A 164 10.90 -4.71 9.65
CA VAL A 164 10.69 -5.07 11.06
C VAL A 164 10.87 -6.58 11.28
N CYS A 165 10.71 -7.40 10.25
CA CYS A 165 11.04 -8.82 10.27
C CYS A 165 12.53 -9.13 10.01
N SER A 166 13.38 -8.14 9.71
CA SER A 166 14.79 -8.35 9.37
C SER A 166 15.54 -9.19 10.40
N SER A 167 15.39 -8.90 11.69
CA SER A 167 16.03 -9.69 12.76
C SER A 167 15.65 -11.17 12.74
N LEU A 168 14.39 -11.50 12.41
CA LEU A 168 13.92 -12.88 12.31
C LEU A 168 14.45 -13.56 11.02
N ILE A 169 14.47 -12.82 9.92
CA ILE A 169 15.00 -13.29 8.62
C ILE A 169 16.50 -13.56 8.73
N ASP A 170 17.26 -12.64 9.31
CA ASP A 170 18.71 -12.78 9.52
C ASP A 170 19.03 -13.96 10.45
N PHE A 171 18.21 -14.18 11.49
CA PHE A 171 18.34 -15.34 12.37
C PHE A 171 18.08 -16.67 11.64
N ARG A 172 17.06 -16.70 10.78
CA ARG A 172 16.74 -17.84 9.91
C ARG A 172 17.87 -18.13 8.92
N GLU A 173 18.44 -17.08 8.31
CA GLU A 173 19.56 -17.19 7.36
C GLU A 173 20.91 -17.46 8.03
N GLY A 174 20.98 -17.44 9.36
CA GLY A 174 22.21 -17.67 10.12
C GLY A 174 23.19 -16.49 10.10
N LYS A 175 22.74 -15.30 9.70
CA LYS A 175 23.49 -14.04 9.63
C LYS A 175 23.57 -13.28 10.96
N GLY A 176 22.98 -13.83 12.04
CA GLY A 176 22.97 -13.18 13.35
C GLY A 176 24.36 -12.95 13.95
N ALA A 177 24.54 -11.82 14.64
CA ALA A 177 25.76 -11.51 15.39
C ALA A 177 25.82 -12.36 16.68
N GLY A 178 26.67 -13.38 16.73
CA GLY A 178 26.88 -14.19 17.94
C GLY A 178 27.47 -15.58 17.70
N ARG A 179 27.62 -16.37 18.79
CA ARG A 179 28.18 -17.76 18.81
C ARG A 179 27.28 -18.83 18.15
N THR A 180 26.16 -18.43 17.53
CA THR A 180 25.11 -19.29 16.93
C THR A 180 24.96 -19.12 15.41
N GLY A 181 25.89 -18.40 14.77
CA GLY A 181 25.99 -18.29 13.32
C GLY A 181 26.51 -19.59 12.69
N GLY A 182 25.83 -20.08 11.65
CA GLY A 182 26.35 -21.19 10.84
C GLY A 182 25.29 -22.09 10.19
N ALA A 183 24.15 -22.31 10.84
CA ALA A 183 23.09 -23.20 10.32
C ALA A 183 21.80 -22.44 9.99
N VAL A 184 21.22 -22.75 8.82
CA VAL A 184 19.88 -22.33 8.39
C VAL A 184 18.84 -22.97 9.31
N LYS A 185 17.98 -22.15 9.91
CA LYS A 185 16.97 -22.59 10.90
C LYS A 185 15.58 -22.51 10.28
N SER A 186 15.22 -23.50 9.46
CA SER A 186 13.94 -23.53 8.75
C SER A 186 12.72 -23.54 9.68
N GLU A 187 12.91 -23.91 10.94
CA GLU A 187 11.86 -23.92 11.97
C GLU A 187 11.39 -22.50 12.36
N VAL A 188 12.11 -21.46 11.94
CA VAL A 188 11.72 -20.04 12.13
C VAL A 188 10.69 -19.60 11.09
N ASP A 189 10.62 -20.28 9.93
CA ASP A 189 9.76 -19.89 8.81
C ASP A 189 8.28 -19.65 9.21
N PRO A 190 7.65 -20.47 10.08
CA PRO A 190 6.28 -20.25 10.57
C PRO A 190 6.05 -18.99 11.42
N TYR A 191 7.11 -18.38 11.97
CA TYR A 191 7.00 -17.17 12.78
C TYR A 191 7.04 -15.89 11.93
N ILE A 192 7.48 -15.99 10.67
CA ILE A 192 7.60 -14.85 9.76
C ILE A 192 6.29 -14.73 8.98
N LEU A 193 5.49 -13.72 9.31
CA LEU A 193 4.19 -13.46 8.71
C LEU A 193 4.26 -12.24 7.76
N PRO A 194 4.08 -12.43 6.44
CA PRO A 194 3.99 -11.32 5.50
C PRO A 194 2.70 -10.53 5.68
N ILE A 195 2.82 -9.21 5.75
CA ILE A 195 1.69 -8.30 5.91
C ILE A 195 1.65 -7.33 4.74
N MET A 196 0.45 -7.22 4.17
CA MET A 196 0.14 -6.28 3.11
C MET A 196 -0.48 -5.01 3.71
N PHE A 197 -0.10 -3.86 3.17
CA PHE A 197 -0.69 -2.56 3.53
C PHE A 197 -1.51 -2.02 2.36
N GLY A 198 -2.78 -1.67 2.60
CA GLY A 198 -3.64 -1.13 1.56
C GLY A 198 -5.12 -1.37 1.78
N MET A 199 -5.82 -1.96 0.81
CA MET A 199 -7.26 -2.24 0.90
C MET A 199 -7.55 -3.67 0.45
N MET A 200 -8.51 -4.31 1.13
CA MET A 200 -9.02 -5.63 0.77
C MET A 200 -10.53 -5.61 0.97
N ASN A 201 -11.28 -5.97 -0.06
CA ASN A 201 -12.71 -6.20 0.01
C ASN A 201 -13.05 -7.48 -0.75
N ILE A 202 -13.76 -8.38 -0.07
CA ILE A 202 -14.19 -9.68 -0.58
C ILE A 202 -15.69 -9.72 -0.39
N THR A 203 -16.45 -9.76 -1.48
CA THR A 203 -17.91 -9.79 -1.43
C THR A 203 -18.44 -10.91 -2.31
N ASN A 204 -19.28 -11.76 -1.73
CA ASN A 204 -20.03 -12.76 -2.49
C ASN A 204 -21.26 -12.11 -3.10
N THR A 205 -21.45 -12.27 -4.40
CA THR A 205 -22.55 -11.68 -5.16
C THR A 205 -22.99 -12.64 -6.26
N SER A 206 -24.00 -12.26 -7.03
CA SER A 206 -24.42 -13.00 -8.19
C SER A 206 -24.70 -12.04 -9.34
N VAL A 207 -24.37 -12.45 -10.55
CA VAL A 207 -24.69 -11.72 -11.78
C VAL A 207 -25.53 -12.62 -12.65
N LYS A 208 -26.75 -12.17 -12.99
CA LYS A 208 -27.73 -12.95 -13.77
C LYS A 208 -27.96 -14.38 -13.25
N GLY A 209 -27.97 -14.53 -11.91
CA GLY A 209 -28.20 -15.82 -11.24
C GLY A 209 -26.95 -16.70 -11.09
N ASN A 210 -25.80 -16.33 -11.65
CA ASN A 210 -24.54 -17.03 -11.42
C ASN A 210 -23.82 -16.47 -10.19
N ALA A 211 -23.57 -17.30 -9.18
CA ALA A 211 -22.84 -16.90 -7.99
C ALA A 211 -21.35 -16.67 -8.30
N LEU A 212 -20.82 -15.54 -7.81
CA LEU A 212 -19.43 -15.15 -7.98
C LEU A 212 -18.90 -14.46 -6.72
N THR A 213 -17.62 -14.66 -6.43
CA THR A 213 -16.92 -13.89 -5.39
C THR A 213 -16.14 -12.78 -6.07
N PHE A 214 -16.50 -11.53 -5.77
CA PHE A 214 -15.81 -10.34 -6.23
C PHE A 214 -14.77 -9.93 -5.20
N VAL A 215 -13.51 -9.82 -5.62
CA VAL A 215 -12.40 -9.41 -4.78
C VAL A 215 -11.79 -8.15 -5.39
N LEU A 216 -11.67 -7.10 -4.58
CA LEU A 216 -10.86 -5.94 -4.91
C LEU A 216 -9.77 -5.80 -3.86
N MET A 217 -8.52 -5.80 -4.29
CA MET A 217 -7.38 -5.56 -3.41
C MET A 217 -6.48 -4.46 -3.97
N THR A 218 -6.02 -3.58 -3.10
CA THR A 218 -4.97 -2.60 -3.42
C THR A 218 -3.82 -2.83 -2.47
N ARG A 219 -2.63 -3.04 -3.02
CA ARG A 219 -1.37 -3.23 -2.28
C ARG A 219 -0.51 -1.99 -2.47
N ARG A 220 -0.03 -1.40 -1.37
CA ARG A 220 0.89 -0.26 -1.40
C ARG A 220 2.33 -0.73 -1.23
N SER A 221 3.21 -0.18 -2.04
CA SER A 221 4.64 -0.48 -1.98
C SER A 221 5.25 0.02 -0.67
N ARG A 222 6.15 -0.77 -0.07
CA ARG A 222 7.02 -0.37 1.05
C ARG A 222 8.05 0.67 0.64
N HIS A 223 8.45 0.69 -0.64
CA HIS A 223 9.49 1.58 -1.12
C HIS A 223 8.94 3.00 -1.32
N ARG A 224 9.67 4.00 -0.80
CA ARG A 224 9.34 5.44 -0.91
C ARG A 224 7.89 5.78 -0.51
N ALA A 225 7.31 5.06 0.44
CA ALA A 225 5.98 5.38 0.95
C ALA A 225 6.01 6.66 1.79
N GLY A 226 5.08 7.58 1.56
CA GLY A 226 5.00 8.76 2.39
C GLY A 226 3.73 9.57 2.25
N THR A 227 3.66 10.66 3.00
CA THR A 227 2.55 11.62 2.97
C THR A 227 2.62 12.51 1.74
N ARG A 228 1.48 13.12 1.39
CA ARG A 228 1.25 13.81 0.12
C ARG A 228 2.33 14.83 -0.27
N TYR A 229 2.83 15.64 0.65
CA TYR A 229 3.83 16.66 0.34
C TYR A 229 5.26 16.24 0.65
N MET A 230 5.46 15.21 1.47
CA MET A 230 6.80 14.77 1.89
C MET A 230 7.41 13.72 0.96
N SER A 231 6.58 12.94 0.28
CA SER A 231 7.05 11.91 -0.66
C SER A 231 6.41 12.10 -2.03
N ARG A 232 7.23 12.51 -3.00
CA ARG A 232 6.87 12.66 -4.43
C ARG A 232 8.04 12.24 -5.32
N GLY A 233 7.71 11.92 -6.57
CA GLY A 233 8.69 11.54 -7.58
C GLY A 233 9.37 10.21 -7.33
N LEU A 234 10.54 10.07 -7.94
CA LEU A 234 11.41 8.90 -7.92
C LEU A 234 12.52 9.02 -6.85
N ASP A 235 13.07 7.91 -6.37
CA ASP A 235 14.38 7.88 -5.68
C ASP A 235 15.55 7.52 -6.63
N GLU A 236 16.76 7.39 -6.08
CA GLU A 236 17.97 7.05 -6.84
C GLU A 236 17.98 5.59 -7.31
N GLN A 237 17.24 4.71 -6.64
CA GLN A 237 17.12 3.29 -6.94
C GLN A 237 16.05 2.99 -7.99
N GLY A 238 15.23 3.99 -8.35
CA GLY A 238 14.15 3.84 -9.31
C GLY A 238 12.80 3.48 -8.69
N HIS A 239 12.64 3.57 -7.36
CA HIS A 239 11.33 3.40 -6.74
C HIS A 239 10.54 4.70 -6.74
N VAL A 240 9.33 4.60 -7.29
CA VAL A 240 8.38 5.71 -7.35
C VAL A 240 7.63 5.82 -6.03
N SER A 241 7.47 7.06 -5.57
CA SER A 241 6.67 7.36 -4.38
C SER A 241 5.23 6.85 -4.52
N ASN A 242 4.74 6.21 -3.46
CA ASN A 242 3.35 5.79 -3.31
C ASN A 242 2.85 4.91 -4.47
N PHE A 243 3.72 4.03 -4.96
CA PHE A 243 3.35 2.99 -5.92
C PHE A 243 2.32 2.04 -5.30
N ASN A 244 1.21 1.83 -6.00
CA ASN A 244 0.17 0.89 -5.61
C ASN A 244 -0.18 -0.03 -6.78
N GLU A 245 -0.41 -1.29 -6.48
CA GLU A 245 -0.98 -2.28 -7.40
C GLU A 245 -2.42 -2.57 -6.95
N THR A 246 -3.39 -2.32 -7.83
CA THR A 246 -4.80 -2.65 -7.63
C THR A 246 -5.12 -3.89 -8.45
N GLU A 247 -5.60 -4.95 -7.81
CA GLU A 247 -6.02 -6.18 -8.46
C GLU A 247 -7.50 -6.42 -8.20
N GLN A 248 -8.25 -6.54 -9.30
CA GLN A 248 -9.65 -6.93 -9.31
C GLN A 248 -9.73 -8.39 -9.74
N ALA A 249 -10.35 -9.23 -8.92
CA ALA A 249 -10.54 -10.63 -9.23
C ALA A 249 -11.99 -11.08 -9.09
N VAL A 250 -12.37 -12.02 -9.95
CA VAL A 250 -13.65 -12.73 -9.94
C VAL A 250 -13.36 -14.21 -9.80
N ILE A 251 -13.99 -14.83 -8.82
CA ILE A 251 -13.87 -16.26 -8.57
C ILE A 251 -15.23 -16.91 -8.78
N LEU A 252 -15.27 -17.92 -9.64
CA LEU A 252 -16.45 -18.71 -9.95
C LEU A 252 -16.32 -20.12 -9.38
N ASN A 253 -17.47 -20.72 -9.07
CA ASN A 253 -17.59 -22.05 -8.49
C ASN A 253 -16.85 -22.21 -7.14
N ASP A 254 -16.69 -21.12 -6.39
CA ASP A 254 -16.05 -21.16 -5.06
C ASP A 254 -17.02 -21.68 -3.99
N SER A 255 -17.26 -22.99 -4.00
CA SER A 255 -18.06 -23.67 -2.97
C SER A 255 -17.48 -23.51 -1.56
N ALA A 256 -16.18 -23.25 -1.44
CA ALA A 256 -15.47 -23.09 -0.17
C ALA A 256 -15.68 -21.70 0.46
N SER A 257 -15.92 -20.67 -0.36
CA SER A 257 -16.19 -19.29 0.09
C SER A 257 -17.69 -18.95 0.17
N SER A 258 -18.58 -19.73 -0.45
CA SER A 258 -20.03 -19.51 -0.45
C SER A 258 -20.80 -20.13 0.73
N GLY A 259 -20.16 -20.93 1.59
CA GLY A 259 -20.81 -21.65 2.68
C GLY A 259 -21.21 -20.77 3.89
N LEU A 260 -22.47 -20.38 3.96
CA LEU A 260 -23.14 -19.98 5.21
C LEU A 260 -23.62 -21.27 5.91
N SER A 261 -23.11 -21.54 7.12
CA SER A 261 -23.46 -22.65 8.05
C SER A 261 -23.10 -24.10 7.65
N SER A 262 -22.19 -24.72 8.42
CA SER A 262 -22.56 -25.88 9.24
C SER A 262 -21.50 -26.15 10.31
N PHE A 263 -21.93 -26.15 11.57
CA PHE A 263 -21.23 -26.70 12.73
C PHE A 263 -21.24 -28.26 12.68
N ALA A 264 -20.94 -28.84 11.51
CA ALA A 264 -20.84 -30.27 11.34
C ALA A 264 -19.39 -30.59 10.93
N GLY A 265 -18.76 -31.44 11.73
CA GLY A 265 -17.36 -31.81 11.59
C GLY A 265 -17.01 -32.24 10.16
N ASP A 266 -15.83 -31.82 9.75
CA ASP A 266 -14.86 -32.55 8.93
C ASP A 266 -15.38 -33.78 8.15
N GLN A 267 -16.28 -33.54 7.20
CA GLN A 267 -16.65 -34.51 6.15
C GLN A 267 -16.53 -33.89 4.75
N GLY A 268 -15.57 -32.99 4.57
CA GLY A 268 -15.20 -32.44 3.26
C GLY A 268 -14.20 -33.29 2.48
N PHE A 269 -13.67 -34.37 3.06
CA PHE A 269 -12.71 -35.28 2.43
C PHE A 269 -13.10 -36.74 2.65
N GLN A 270 -14.18 -37.20 2.02
CA GLN A 270 -14.35 -38.63 1.75
C GLN A 270 -14.04 -38.91 0.27
N ASN A 271 -13.01 -39.72 0.05
CA ASN A 271 -12.71 -40.43 -1.20
C ASN A 271 -12.30 -39.61 -2.44
N GLY A 272 -11.50 -38.54 -2.29
CA GLY A 272 -10.63 -38.06 -3.38
C GLY A 272 -11.29 -37.76 -4.73
N LYS A 273 -12.62 -37.57 -4.76
CA LYS A 273 -13.40 -37.24 -5.94
C LYS A 273 -14.27 -36.03 -5.57
N PRO A 274 -14.15 -34.89 -6.27
CA PRO A 274 -15.03 -33.77 -6.04
C PRO A 274 -16.47 -34.19 -6.37
N VAL A 275 -17.37 -33.99 -5.40
CA VAL A 275 -18.81 -34.20 -5.60
C VAL A 275 -19.30 -33.14 -6.57
N GLY A 276 -19.34 -33.47 -7.87
CA GLY A 276 -20.16 -32.81 -8.89
C GLY A 276 -20.06 -31.28 -9.04
N GLY A 277 -18.98 -30.63 -8.60
CA GLY A 277 -18.78 -29.19 -8.74
C GLY A 277 -17.94 -28.86 -9.98
N ARG A 278 -18.34 -27.83 -10.74
CA ARG A 278 -17.49 -27.23 -11.78
C ARG A 278 -16.18 -26.75 -11.13
N GLU A 279 -15.07 -26.87 -11.84
CA GLU A 279 -13.74 -26.44 -11.37
C GLU A 279 -13.76 -24.95 -10.98
N THR A 280 -13.04 -24.58 -9.91
CA THR A 280 -12.91 -23.20 -9.45
C THR A 280 -12.11 -22.41 -10.48
N GLN A 281 -12.70 -21.32 -10.98
CA GLN A 281 -12.05 -20.46 -11.96
C GLN A 281 -11.73 -19.11 -11.34
N VAL A 282 -10.49 -18.65 -11.53
CA VAL A 282 -10.00 -17.37 -11.05
C VAL A 282 -9.66 -16.49 -12.23
N LEU A 283 -10.32 -15.34 -12.30
CA LEU A 283 -10.05 -14.31 -13.28
C LEU A 283 -9.52 -13.09 -12.54
N ALA A 284 -8.36 -12.58 -12.92
CA ALA A 284 -7.75 -11.43 -12.26
C ALA A 284 -7.26 -10.40 -13.28
N TYR A 285 -7.40 -9.13 -12.92
CA TYR A 285 -6.96 -8.00 -13.70
C TYR A 285 -6.23 -7.02 -12.78
N VAL A 286 -4.99 -6.72 -13.14
CA VAL A 286 -4.07 -5.88 -12.36
C VAL A 286 -3.92 -4.53 -13.04
N GLU A 287 -3.90 -3.46 -12.24
CA GLU A 287 -3.60 -2.10 -12.63
C GLU A 287 -2.59 -1.49 -11.68
N THR A 288 -1.76 -0.57 -12.18
CA THR A 288 -0.77 0.11 -11.34
C THR A 288 -1.05 1.61 -11.28
N ARG A 289 -0.64 2.23 -10.19
CA ARG A 289 -0.61 3.69 -10.05
C ARG A 289 0.59 4.09 -9.22
N GLY A 290 1.03 5.33 -9.40
CA GLY A 290 2.12 5.87 -8.61
C GLY A 290 2.42 7.31 -9.00
N SER A 291 3.39 7.91 -8.30
CA SER A 291 3.91 9.23 -8.68
C SER A 291 4.52 9.22 -10.10
N VAL A 292 4.72 10.41 -10.64
CA VAL A 292 5.41 10.61 -11.92
C VAL A 292 6.90 10.26 -11.71
N PRO A 293 7.51 9.41 -12.56
CA PRO A 293 8.88 8.89 -12.38
C PRO A 293 9.93 9.92 -12.81
N VAL A 294 9.91 11.09 -12.17
CA VAL A 294 10.91 12.15 -12.30
C VAL A 294 11.34 12.62 -10.91
N TYR A 295 12.45 13.34 -10.80
CA TYR A 295 12.84 13.97 -9.55
C TYR A 295 12.10 15.28 -9.36
N TRP A 296 11.06 15.25 -8.51
CA TRP A 296 10.30 16.44 -8.17
C TRP A 296 9.83 16.42 -6.72
N ALA A 297 9.68 17.62 -6.17
CA ALA A 297 9.21 17.86 -4.82
C ALA A 297 8.24 19.04 -4.80
N GLU A 298 7.36 19.04 -3.79
CA GLU A 298 6.54 20.20 -3.45
C GLU A 298 7.01 20.78 -2.14
N VAL A 299 7.63 21.95 -2.21
CA VAL A 299 8.12 22.62 -1.00
C VAL A 299 6.92 23.24 -0.30
N ASN A 300 6.59 22.71 0.88
CA ASN A 300 5.52 23.24 1.69
C ASN A 300 5.89 24.64 2.21
N THR A 301 5.35 25.66 1.56
CA THR A 301 5.29 27.02 2.08
C THR A 301 3.89 27.19 2.64
N LEU A 302 3.68 27.85 3.80
CA LEU A 302 2.35 28.12 4.41
C LEU A 302 1.32 28.81 3.47
N LYS A 303 1.70 29.12 2.22
CA LYS A 303 0.81 29.50 1.14
C LYS A 303 -0.10 28.32 0.75
N TYR A 304 -1.32 28.65 0.34
CA TYR A 304 -2.34 27.67 -0.07
C TYR A 304 -1.86 26.69 -1.15
N THR A 305 -0.94 27.11 -2.03
CA THR A 305 -0.34 26.26 -3.06
C THR A 305 1.18 26.18 -2.90
N PRO A 306 1.75 24.99 -2.58
CA PRO A 306 3.20 24.83 -2.48
C PRO A 306 3.87 24.99 -3.85
N LYS A 307 5.12 25.47 -3.86
CA LYS A 307 5.90 25.61 -5.09
C LYS A 307 6.43 24.25 -5.54
N LEU A 308 6.27 23.98 -6.83
CA LEU A 308 6.81 22.79 -7.46
C LEU A 308 8.27 23.01 -7.85
N GLN A 309 9.12 22.02 -7.56
CA GLN A 309 10.52 22.01 -7.98
C GLN A 309 10.80 20.69 -8.70
N ILE A 310 11.21 20.77 -9.97
CA ILE A 310 11.67 19.64 -10.77
C ILE A 310 13.19 19.77 -10.89
N ARG A 311 13.92 18.69 -10.57
CA ARG A 311 15.35 18.59 -10.86
C ARG A 311 15.52 18.16 -12.32
N GLY A 312 16.64 18.50 -12.94
CA GLY A 312 16.87 18.26 -14.38
C GLY A 312 16.52 16.82 -14.81
N VAL A 313 15.73 16.68 -15.87
CA VAL A 313 15.16 15.39 -16.33
C VAL A 313 16.26 14.38 -16.63
N GLU A 314 17.38 14.83 -17.23
CA GLU A 314 18.54 13.99 -17.55
C GLU A 314 19.13 13.31 -16.31
N SER A 315 19.16 14.00 -15.16
CA SER A 315 19.68 13.42 -13.91
C SER A 315 18.83 12.25 -13.40
N ALA A 316 17.55 12.24 -13.74
CA ALA A 316 16.61 11.18 -13.36
C ALA A 316 16.56 10.03 -14.38
N ALA A 317 17.18 10.17 -15.56
CA ALA A 317 17.03 9.21 -16.66
C ALA A 317 17.46 7.79 -16.28
N LYS A 318 18.59 7.64 -15.58
CA LYS A 318 19.09 6.34 -15.13
C LYS A 318 18.11 5.65 -14.17
N ALA A 319 17.66 6.38 -13.16
CA ALA A 319 16.74 5.83 -12.17
C ALA A 319 15.36 5.56 -12.78
N ALA A 320 14.90 6.42 -13.69
CA ALA A 320 13.66 6.20 -14.44
C ALA A 320 13.77 4.97 -15.35
N GLY A 321 14.93 4.75 -15.99
CA GLY A 321 15.23 3.52 -16.72
C GLY A 321 15.08 2.29 -15.83
N SER A 322 15.72 2.28 -14.65
CA SER A 322 15.59 1.16 -13.69
C SER A 322 14.13 0.92 -13.25
N HIS A 323 13.36 1.99 -13.03
CA HIS A 323 11.92 1.88 -12.73
C HIS A 323 11.16 1.20 -13.87
N PHE A 324 11.35 1.66 -15.10
CA PHE A 324 10.62 1.13 -16.25
C PHE A 324 11.09 -0.27 -16.65
N ASP A 325 12.36 -0.60 -16.47
CA ASP A 325 12.89 -1.95 -16.64
C ASP A 325 12.18 -2.92 -15.68
N GLU A 326 12.00 -2.52 -14.42
CA GLU A 326 11.22 -3.30 -13.46
C GLU A 326 9.75 -3.42 -13.88
N GLN A 327 9.12 -2.34 -14.33
CA GLN A 327 7.72 -2.38 -14.79
C GLN A 327 7.52 -3.28 -16.02
N ILE A 328 8.42 -3.21 -17.00
CA ILE A 328 8.35 -4.03 -18.22
C ILE A 328 8.59 -5.50 -17.86
N ARG A 329 9.58 -5.79 -17.01
CA ARG A 329 9.86 -7.16 -16.58
C ARG A 329 8.69 -7.82 -15.85
N LEU A 330 7.96 -7.05 -15.03
CA LEU A 330 6.89 -7.60 -14.17
C LEU A 330 5.51 -7.60 -14.83
N TYR A 331 5.22 -6.59 -15.67
CA TYR A 331 3.89 -6.38 -16.23
C TYR A 331 3.84 -6.45 -17.77
N GLY A 332 4.98 -6.44 -18.46
CA GLY A 332 5.06 -6.41 -19.91
C GLY A 332 4.80 -5.01 -20.47
N GLU A 333 3.81 -4.89 -21.35
CA GLU A 333 3.43 -3.63 -21.98
C GLU A 333 2.86 -2.65 -20.93
N ASN A 334 3.32 -1.41 -20.94
CA ASN A 334 2.95 -0.40 -19.95
C ASN A 334 2.27 0.80 -20.61
N TYR A 335 0.95 0.92 -20.43
CA TYR A 335 0.15 2.06 -20.88
C TYR A 335 0.10 3.12 -19.78
N MET A 336 0.90 4.16 -19.93
CA MET A 336 1.06 5.23 -18.94
C MET A 336 0.05 6.35 -19.21
N VAL A 337 -1.03 6.36 -18.44
CA VAL A 337 -2.09 7.37 -18.53
C VAL A 337 -1.78 8.52 -17.59
N ASN A 338 -1.45 9.68 -18.15
CA ASN A 338 -1.17 10.89 -17.39
C ASN A 338 -2.41 11.80 -17.31
N LEU A 339 -2.92 12.03 -16.10
CA LEU A 339 -4.14 12.83 -15.84
C LEU A 339 -3.84 14.27 -15.38
N VAL A 340 -2.58 14.70 -15.50
CA VAL A 340 -2.07 16.02 -15.07
C VAL A 340 -2.60 17.12 -16.01
N ASN A 341 -2.98 18.28 -15.47
CA ASN A 341 -3.63 19.36 -16.24
C ASN A 341 -2.68 20.06 -17.22
N GLN A 342 -3.19 20.45 -18.40
CA GLN A 342 -2.40 21.16 -19.42
C GLN A 342 -2.02 22.59 -19.04
N LYS A 343 -2.72 23.19 -18.07
CA LYS A 343 -2.58 24.60 -17.70
C LYS A 343 -2.21 24.75 -16.23
N GLY A 344 -1.37 25.73 -15.95
CA GLY A 344 -0.91 26.06 -14.60
C GLY A 344 0.26 25.20 -14.15
N ARG A 345 0.44 25.10 -12.82
CA ARG A 345 1.57 24.42 -12.15
C ARG A 345 1.79 22.95 -12.51
N GLU A 346 0.73 22.29 -12.96
CA GLU A 346 0.74 20.86 -13.30
C GLU A 346 1.48 20.62 -14.64
N LYS A 347 1.56 21.65 -15.51
CA LYS A 347 2.18 21.55 -16.84
C LYS A 347 3.66 21.18 -16.76
N ASP A 348 4.42 21.78 -15.85
CA ASP A 348 5.86 21.53 -15.77
C ASP A 348 6.17 20.05 -15.48
N VAL A 349 5.33 19.38 -14.66
CA VAL A 349 5.45 17.94 -14.37
C VAL A 349 5.09 17.10 -15.58
N LYS A 350 4.07 17.51 -16.33
CA LYS A 350 3.67 16.85 -17.57
C LYS A 350 4.81 16.91 -18.58
N ASP A 351 5.33 18.10 -18.85
CA ASP A 351 6.39 18.31 -19.84
C ASP A 351 7.65 17.52 -19.44
N ALA A 352 8.02 17.52 -18.15
CA ALA A 352 9.13 16.72 -17.64
C ALA A 352 8.92 15.21 -17.82
N TYR A 353 7.68 14.71 -17.71
CA TYR A 353 7.39 13.29 -17.92
C TYR A 353 7.44 12.92 -19.41
N GLU A 354 6.90 13.77 -20.28
CA GLU A 354 6.97 13.56 -21.73
C GLU A 354 8.41 13.55 -22.23
N ASP A 355 9.22 14.47 -21.74
CA ASP A 355 10.63 14.54 -22.10
C ASP A 355 11.40 13.33 -21.56
N MET A 356 11.07 12.83 -20.36
CA MET A 356 11.63 11.59 -19.83
C MET A 356 11.32 10.38 -20.72
N VAL A 357 10.06 10.22 -21.13
CA VAL A 357 9.66 9.10 -22.00
C VAL A 357 10.34 9.20 -23.36
N LYS A 358 10.43 10.41 -23.93
CA LYS A 358 11.17 10.63 -25.18
C LYS A 358 12.64 10.27 -25.03
N ILE A 359 13.30 10.67 -23.93
CA ILE A 359 14.71 10.31 -23.67
C ILE A 359 14.87 8.79 -23.63
N LEU A 360 14.01 8.08 -22.92
CA LEU A 360 14.08 6.62 -22.82
C LEU A 360 13.84 5.90 -24.15
N GLN A 361 12.86 6.37 -24.95
CA GLN A 361 12.55 5.79 -26.27
C GLN A 361 13.60 6.13 -27.34
N SER A 362 14.22 7.31 -27.26
CA SER A 362 15.24 7.78 -28.22
C SER A 362 16.65 7.30 -27.89
N THR A 363 16.91 6.80 -26.68
CA THR A 363 18.22 6.26 -26.31
C THR A 363 18.41 4.88 -26.97
N PRO A 364 19.35 4.73 -27.93
CA PRO A 364 19.65 3.42 -28.50
C PRO A 364 20.25 2.52 -27.41
N VAL A 365 19.73 1.30 -27.29
CA VAL A 365 20.26 0.31 -26.34
C VAL A 365 21.62 -0.18 -26.86
N GLU A 366 22.71 0.24 -26.22
CA GLU A 366 24.04 -0.36 -26.46
C GLU A 366 24.01 -1.82 -25.97
N LYS A 367 23.82 -2.79 -26.87
CA LYS A 367 24.11 -4.19 -26.58
C LYS A 367 25.62 -4.37 -26.52
N GLN A 368 26.17 -4.55 -25.32
CA GLN A 368 27.54 -5.06 -25.16
C GLN A 368 27.54 -6.57 -25.41
N GLU A 369 27.75 -6.98 -26.66
CA GLU A 369 28.12 -8.38 -26.94
C GLU A 369 29.63 -8.55 -26.72
N ARG A 370 30.00 -9.50 -25.86
CA ARG A 370 31.39 -9.98 -25.76
C ARG A 370 31.59 -11.02 -26.84
N ASP A 371 32.36 -10.68 -27.86
CA ASP A 371 32.79 -11.66 -28.85
C ASP A 371 33.78 -12.65 -28.20
N HIS A 372 33.52 -13.95 -28.33
CA HIS A 372 34.26 -15.01 -27.62
C HIS A 372 35.67 -15.26 -28.16
N LYS A 373 36.14 -14.50 -29.17
CA LYS A 373 37.44 -14.73 -29.84
C LYS A 373 38.44 -13.58 -29.76
N THR A 374 38.06 -12.36 -29.38
CA THR A 374 38.98 -11.23 -29.28
C THR A 374 38.60 -10.31 -28.12
N ASN A 375 39.58 -9.86 -27.34
CA ASN A 375 39.39 -9.00 -26.15
C ASN A 375 39.05 -7.53 -26.50
N GLU A 376 38.60 -7.27 -27.72
CA GLU A 376 38.29 -5.92 -28.21
C GLU A 376 36.80 -5.63 -28.00
N ARG A 377 36.50 -4.49 -27.36
CA ARG A 377 35.13 -4.01 -27.13
C ARG A 377 34.74 -3.15 -28.32
N PHE A 378 33.94 -3.67 -29.23
CA PHE A 378 33.34 -2.89 -30.31
C PHE A 378 31.94 -2.42 -29.90
N ASN A 379 31.70 -1.10 -29.90
CA ASN A 379 30.36 -0.53 -29.82
C ASN A 379 29.81 -0.46 -31.26
N VAL A 380 29.09 -1.50 -31.69
CA VAL A 380 28.39 -1.47 -32.98
C VAL A 380 27.00 -0.89 -32.75
N ILE A 381 26.78 0.34 -33.22
CA ILE A 381 25.46 0.99 -33.24
C ILE A 381 24.82 0.63 -34.59
N GLU A 382 24.15 -0.52 -34.68
CA GLU A 382 23.32 -0.82 -35.85
C GLU A 382 21.95 -0.15 -35.70
N PRO A 383 21.44 0.57 -36.73
CA PRO A 383 20.07 1.05 -36.74
C PRO A 383 19.15 -0.14 -37.01
N THR A 384 18.74 -0.85 -35.96
CA THR A 384 17.91 -2.06 -36.12
C THR A 384 16.44 -1.67 -36.07
N ASP A 385 15.67 -2.08 -37.08
CA ASP A 385 14.19 -2.17 -37.10
C ASP A 385 13.62 -3.17 -36.04
N GLN A 386 14.37 -3.43 -34.96
CA GLN A 386 13.95 -4.27 -33.84
C GLN A 386 13.35 -3.38 -32.76
N LYS A 387 12.19 -3.77 -32.23
CA LYS A 387 11.55 -3.08 -31.11
C LYS A 387 12.57 -2.87 -29.98
N SER A 388 12.86 -1.61 -29.66
CA SER A 388 13.68 -1.24 -28.50
C SER A 388 13.02 -1.76 -27.23
N TRP A 389 13.82 -2.06 -26.20
CA TRP A 389 13.28 -2.50 -24.91
C TRP A 389 12.23 -1.52 -24.35
N TYR A 390 12.43 -0.22 -24.58
CA TYR A 390 11.51 0.85 -24.17
C TYR A 390 10.32 1.08 -25.12
N ASP A 391 10.18 0.34 -26.22
CA ASP A 391 9.00 0.40 -27.10
C ASP A 391 7.75 -0.21 -26.45
N HIS A 392 7.92 -0.94 -25.34
CA HIS A 392 6.83 -1.43 -24.50
C HIS A 392 6.15 -0.33 -23.67
N LEU A 393 6.67 0.91 -23.73
CA LEU A 393 6.16 2.06 -23.01
C LEU A 393 5.24 2.90 -23.91
N HIS A 394 3.94 2.92 -23.59
CA HIS A 394 2.94 3.70 -24.34
C HIS A 394 2.47 4.87 -23.50
N TYR A 395 2.91 6.08 -23.83
CA TYR A 395 2.50 7.29 -23.12
C TYR A 395 1.19 7.84 -23.69
N VAL A 396 0.17 7.95 -22.84
CA VAL A 396 -1.15 8.51 -23.18
C VAL A 396 -1.45 9.67 -22.26
N TYR A 397 -1.65 10.84 -22.86
CA TYR A 397 -2.01 12.04 -22.13
C TYR A 397 -3.54 12.28 -22.19
N PHE A 398 -4.17 12.56 -21.05
CA PHE A 398 -5.61 12.86 -20.99
C PHE A 398 -5.91 14.01 -20.01
N ASP A 399 -6.41 15.14 -20.53
CA ASP A 399 -6.80 16.29 -19.69
C ASP A 399 -8.17 16.08 -19.06
N PHE A 400 -8.16 15.44 -17.89
CA PHE A 400 -9.38 15.12 -17.17
C PHE A 400 -10.20 16.36 -16.77
N HIS A 401 -9.58 17.48 -16.37
CA HIS A 401 -10.34 18.64 -15.87
C HIS A 401 -11.04 19.41 -16.98
N ASN A 402 -10.37 19.54 -18.14
CA ASN A 402 -10.99 20.19 -19.29
C ASN A 402 -12.05 19.30 -19.93
N GLU A 403 -11.79 18.00 -20.05
CA GLU A 403 -12.69 17.07 -20.73
C GLU A 403 -13.96 16.75 -19.91
N THR A 404 -13.84 16.58 -18.60
CA THR A 404 -14.98 16.28 -17.71
C THR A 404 -15.72 17.53 -17.21
N LYS A 405 -15.33 18.73 -17.67
CA LYS A 405 -15.96 19.99 -17.27
C LYS A 405 -17.46 19.94 -17.57
N GLY A 406 -18.27 20.09 -16.53
CA GLY A 406 -19.75 19.99 -16.63
C GLY A 406 -20.32 18.58 -16.50
N LEU A 407 -19.66 17.67 -15.75
CA LEU A 407 -20.15 16.30 -15.46
C LEU A 407 -20.28 15.40 -16.71
N LYS A 408 -19.52 15.69 -17.78
CA LYS A 408 -19.55 14.93 -19.03
C LYS A 408 -18.63 13.71 -19.00
N TRP A 409 -18.95 12.78 -18.10
CA TRP A 409 -18.18 11.55 -17.84
C TRP A 409 -18.13 10.55 -19.00
N HIS A 410 -19.04 10.67 -19.96
CA HIS A 410 -18.94 10.01 -21.27
C HIS A 410 -17.57 10.20 -21.91
N ARG A 411 -16.88 11.33 -21.69
CA ARG A 411 -15.55 11.57 -22.27
C ARG A 411 -14.44 10.71 -21.70
N ALA A 412 -14.63 10.08 -20.54
CA ALA A 412 -13.70 9.04 -20.07
C ALA A 412 -13.76 7.79 -20.95
N LEU A 413 -14.88 7.54 -21.64
CA LEU A 413 -14.99 6.46 -22.63
C LEU A 413 -14.09 6.71 -23.85
N LEU A 414 -13.81 7.97 -24.20
CA LEU A 414 -12.87 8.28 -25.29
C LEU A 414 -11.45 7.79 -24.97
N LEU A 415 -11.04 7.90 -23.71
CA LEU A 415 -9.77 7.33 -23.25
C LEU A 415 -9.80 5.81 -23.32
N LEU A 416 -10.93 5.19 -22.96
CA LEU A 416 -11.11 3.74 -23.08
C LEU A 416 -11.01 3.30 -24.54
N ASP A 417 -11.63 4.02 -25.47
CA ASP A 417 -11.57 3.74 -26.91
C ASP A 417 -10.14 3.80 -27.45
N GLN A 418 -9.35 4.79 -26.99
CA GLN A 418 -7.94 4.90 -27.37
C GLN A 418 -7.07 3.76 -26.81
N LEU A 419 -7.38 3.27 -25.61
CA LEU A 419 -6.64 2.19 -24.95
C LEU A 419 -7.13 0.80 -25.33
N LYS A 420 -8.29 0.70 -25.99
CA LYS A 420 -9.01 -0.55 -26.20
C LYS A 420 -8.13 -1.60 -26.86
N ASP A 421 -7.55 -1.30 -28.01
CA ASP A 421 -6.72 -2.24 -28.77
C ASP A 421 -5.57 -2.81 -27.93
N GLY A 422 -4.92 -1.94 -27.14
CA GLY A 422 -3.85 -2.32 -26.23
C GLY A 422 -4.31 -3.18 -25.06
N LEU A 423 -5.47 -2.88 -24.49
CA LEU A 423 -6.11 -3.66 -23.44
C LEU A 423 -6.57 -5.03 -23.94
N GLU A 424 -7.07 -5.11 -25.18
CA GLU A 424 -7.50 -6.38 -25.77
C GLU A 424 -6.32 -7.32 -26.01
N ALA A 425 -5.19 -6.76 -26.50
CA ALA A 425 -3.94 -7.49 -26.67
C ALA A 425 -3.33 -7.92 -25.33
N GLY A 426 -3.38 -7.03 -24.33
CA GLY A 426 -2.86 -7.27 -22.98
C GLY A 426 -3.60 -8.35 -22.20
N GLY A 427 -4.91 -8.48 -22.44
CA GLY A 427 -5.76 -9.49 -21.83
C GLY A 427 -5.85 -9.38 -20.30
N TYR A 428 -6.26 -10.49 -19.67
CA TYR A 428 -6.37 -10.64 -18.23
C TYR A 428 -5.92 -12.05 -17.82
N PHE A 429 -5.64 -12.26 -16.53
CA PHE A 429 -5.26 -13.56 -16.01
C PHE A 429 -6.47 -14.49 -15.87
N HIS A 430 -6.39 -15.70 -16.40
CA HIS A 430 -7.40 -16.75 -16.22
C HIS A 430 -6.71 -18.04 -15.80
N GLY A 431 -6.97 -18.47 -14.56
CA GLY A 431 -6.49 -19.72 -14.00
C GLY A 431 -7.64 -20.62 -13.57
N ILE A 432 -7.48 -21.93 -13.75
CA ILE A 432 -8.43 -22.95 -13.30
C ILE A 432 -7.74 -23.83 -12.27
N ASP A 433 -8.34 -24.00 -11.10
CA ASP A 433 -7.81 -24.92 -10.10
C ASP A 433 -8.12 -26.35 -10.50
N MET A 434 -7.07 -27.13 -10.75
CA MET A 434 -7.17 -28.54 -11.06
C MET A 434 -7.40 -29.35 -9.78
N PRO A 435 -8.26 -30.37 -9.80
CA PRO A 435 -8.48 -31.27 -8.66
C PRO A 435 -7.20 -31.98 -8.16
N SER A 436 -6.18 -32.09 -9.02
CA SER A 436 -4.87 -32.69 -8.72
C SER A 436 -3.92 -31.79 -7.90
N GLY A 437 -4.32 -30.56 -7.56
CA GLY A 437 -3.54 -29.67 -6.69
C GLY A 437 -2.57 -28.72 -7.44
N GLY A 438 -3.01 -28.17 -8.57
CA GLY A 438 -2.26 -27.18 -9.35
C GLY A 438 -3.18 -26.17 -10.06
N ILE A 439 -2.61 -25.09 -10.59
CA ILE A 439 -3.35 -24.06 -11.34
C ILE A 439 -3.04 -24.24 -12.83
N ASP A 440 -4.05 -24.53 -13.62
CA ASP A 440 -3.96 -24.52 -15.08
C ASP A 440 -4.17 -23.08 -15.59
N VAL A 441 -3.08 -22.46 -16.06
CA VAL A 441 -3.09 -21.07 -16.52
C VAL A 441 -3.50 -21.01 -17.99
N ARG A 442 -4.74 -20.60 -18.24
CA ARG A 442 -5.32 -20.47 -19.58
C ARG A 442 -4.92 -19.19 -20.28
N ARG A 443 -4.86 -18.08 -19.54
CA ARG A 443 -4.48 -16.76 -20.06
C ARG A 443 -3.63 -16.01 -19.04
N LYS A 444 -2.63 -15.28 -19.53
CA LYS A 444 -1.81 -14.37 -18.73
C LYS A 444 -2.10 -12.93 -19.17
N GLN A 445 -2.11 -12.02 -18.21
CA GLN A 445 -2.09 -10.58 -18.46
C GLN A 445 -0.66 -10.18 -18.86
N THR A 446 -0.53 -9.52 -20.01
CA THR A 446 0.76 -9.10 -20.60
C THR A 446 0.89 -7.59 -20.76
N ALA A 447 -0.16 -6.84 -20.43
CA ALA A 447 -0.13 -5.38 -20.39
C ALA A 447 -0.78 -4.85 -19.11
N VAL A 448 -0.32 -3.69 -18.64
CA VAL A 448 -0.90 -2.96 -17.52
C VAL A 448 -1.13 -1.51 -17.86
N VAL A 449 -2.22 -0.94 -17.34
CA VAL A 449 -2.44 0.51 -17.36
C VAL A 449 -1.89 1.10 -16.07
N ARG A 450 -0.85 1.93 -16.22
CA ARG A 450 -0.30 2.73 -15.13
C ARG A 450 -0.96 4.11 -15.14
N THR A 451 -1.74 4.42 -14.12
CA THR A 451 -2.37 5.75 -14.00
C THR A 451 -1.54 6.69 -13.12
N ASN A 452 -1.15 7.84 -13.65
CA ASN A 452 -0.41 8.88 -12.94
C ASN A 452 -1.32 10.08 -12.65
N CYS A 453 -1.20 10.63 -11.43
CA CYS A 453 -1.87 11.88 -11.04
C CYS A 453 -1.00 12.63 -10.04
N MET A 454 -1.01 13.96 -10.14
CA MET A 454 -0.22 14.84 -9.29
C MET A 454 -0.82 15.02 -7.89
N ASP A 455 -2.15 15.04 -7.73
CA ASP A 455 -2.75 15.60 -6.52
C ASP A 455 -4.03 14.94 -5.99
N CYS A 456 -4.84 14.30 -6.83
CA CYS A 456 -6.10 13.71 -6.38
C CYS A 456 -6.21 12.25 -6.83
N LEU A 457 -6.15 11.38 -5.82
CA LEU A 457 -6.49 9.97 -5.93
C LEU A 457 -7.86 9.75 -6.59
N ASP A 458 -8.78 10.71 -6.42
CA ASP A 458 -10.14 10.66 -6.98
C ASP A 458 -10.14 10.51 -8.51
N ARG A 459 -9.28 11.24 -9.25
CA ARG A 459 -9.14 11.10 -10.72
C ARG A 459 -8.70 9.69 -11.10
N THR A 460 -7.67 9.20 -10.42
CA THR A 460 -7.09 7.87 -10.70
C THR A 460 -8.07 6.75 -10.41
N ASN A 461 -8.80 6.84 -9.28
CA ASN A 461 -9.76 5.81 -8.90
C ASN A 461 -10.92 5.71 -9.88
N VAL A 462 -11.36 6.83 -10.47
CA VAL A 462 -12.40 6.80 -11.51
C VAL A 462 -11.91 6.06 -12.75
N ILE A 463 -10.71 6.40 -13.25
CA ILE A 463 -10.14 5.72 -14.43
C ILE A 463 -9.94 4.23 -14.17
N GLN A 464 -9.36 3.87 -13.01
CA GLN A 464 -9.17 2.48 -12.60
C GLN A 464 -10.51 1.73 -12.48
N SER A 465 -11.53 2.34 -11.87
CA SER A 465 -12.86 1.72 -11.77
C SER A 465 -13.52 1.53 -13.14
N MET A 466 -13.28 2.44 -14.08
CA MET A 466 -13.83 2.36 -15.43
C MET A 466 -13.18 1.23 -16.22
N LEU A 467 -11.85 1.14 -16.17
CA LEU A 467 -11.07 0.07 -16.81
C LEU A 467 -11.38 -1.29 -16.18
N GLY A 468 -11.40 -1.37 -14.84
CA GLY A 468 -11.81 -2.57 -14.11
C GLY A 468 -13.22 -3.03 -14.47
N ARG A 469 -14.17 -2.10 -14.67
CA ARG A 469 -15.52 -2.42 -15.14
C ARG A 469 -15.53 -2.96 -16.57
N TRP A 470 -14.80 -2.34 -17.48
CA TRP A 470 -14.70 -2.79 -18.87
C TRP A 470 -14.12 -4.22 -18.93
N THR A 471 -13.01 -4.47 -18.21
CA THR A 471 -12.38 -5.78 -18.16
C THR A 471 -13.30 -6.81 -17.51
N LEU A 472 -14.04 -6.45 -16.46
CA LEU A 472 -15.00 -7.32 -15.81
C LEU A 472 -16.11 -7.78 -16.77
N THR A 473 -16.71 -6.84 -17.52
CA THR A 473 -17.73 -7.18 -18.51
C THR A 473 -17.18 -8.18 -19.53
N ARG A 474 -15.95 -7.95 -20.00
CA ARG A 474 -15.27 -8.87 -20.93
C ARG A 474 -15.02 -10.25 -20.30
N GLN A 475 -14.53 -10.30 -19.07
CA GLN A 475 -14.33 -11.56 -18.33
C GLN A 475 -15.63 -12.37 -18.25
N LEU A 476 -16.76 -11.72 -17.94
CA LEU A 476 -18.06 -12.38 -17.85
C LEU A 476 -18.62 -12.80 -19.21
N ILE A 477 -18.32 -12.07 -20.30
CA ILE A 477 -18.67 -12.46 -21.67
C ILE A 477 -17.85 -13.67 -22.12
N ASP A 478 -16.53 -13.65 -21.92
CA ASP A 478 -15.61 -14.74 -22.30
C ASP A 478 -15.98 -16.06 -21.58
N LEU A 479 -16.58 -15.98 -20.40
CA LEU A 479 -17.09 -17.13 -19.62
C LEU A 479 -18.52 -17.57 -19.99
N GLY A 480 -19.21 -16.83 -20.87
CA GLY A 480 -20.60 -17.11 -21.24
C GLY A 480 -21.63 -16.78 -20.16
N VAL A 481 -21.26 -16.02 -19.12
CA VAL A 481 -22.19 -15.52 -18.09
C VAL A 481 -23.04 -14.36 -18.65
N LEU A 482 -22.42 -13.50 -19.46
CA LEU A 482 -23.07 -12.42 -20.19
C LEU A 482 -23.06 -12.73 -21.70
N ARG A 483 -24.09 -12.29 -22.42
CA ARG A 483 -24.10 -12.35 -23.89
C ARG A 483 -23.27 -11.21 -24.48
N PRO A 484 -22.69 -11.38 -25.68
CA PRO A 484 -22.03 -10.28 -26.39
C PRO A 484 -22.99 -9.08 -26.54
N GLY A 485 -22.58 -7.92 -26.04
CA GLY A 485 -23.38 -6.68 -26.04
C GLY A 485 -24.11 -6.37 -24.72
N GLU A 486 -24.14 -7.30 -23.77
CA GLU A 486 -24.64 -7.05 -22.42
C GLU A 486 -23.52 -6.52 -21.52
N SER A 487 -23.88 -5.69 -20.53
CA SER A 487 -22.94 -5.07 -19.61
C SER A 487 -23.15 -5.59 -18.19
N ALA A 488 -22.07 -5.68 -17.41
CA ALA A 488 -22.18 -5.93 -15.96
C ALA A 488 -23.01 -4.84 -15.24
N GLN A 489 -23.18 -3.67 -15.86
CA GLN A 489 -23.99 -2.55 -15.34
C GLN A 489 -25.50 -2.82 -15.39
N ASP A 490 -25.95 -3.75 -16.24
CA ASP A 490 -27.37 -4.03 -16.43
C ASP A 490 -27.99 -4.62 -15.15
N ASP A 491 -27.18 -5.25 -14.31
CA ASP A 491 -27.56 -5.71 -12.97
C ASP A 491 -27.35 -4.59 -11.94
N GLN A 492 -28.43 -3.94 -11.53
CA GLN A 492 -28.40 -2.82 -10.57
C GLN A 492 -27.83 -3.22 -9.21
N THR A 493 -28.02 -4.47 -8.78
CA THR A 493 -27.53 -4.96 -7.48
C THR A 493 -26.01 -5.05 -7.51
N PHE A 494 -25.49 -5.66 -8.58
CA PHE A 494 -24.06 -5.79 -8.78
C PHE A 494 -23.40 -4.41 -9.00
N GLU A 495 -24.00 -3.53 -9.82
CA GLU A 495 -23.44 -2.19 -10.06
C GLU A 495 -23.39 -1.36 -8.76
N HIS A 496 -24.42 -1.41 -7.91
CA HIS A 496 -24.38 -0.73 -6.62
C HIS A 496 -23.26 -1.27 -5.71
N LEU A 497 -23.05 -2.59 -5.70
CA LEU A 497 -21.95 -3.22 -4.97
C LEU A 497 -20.59 -2.78 -5.53
N PHE A 498 -20.39 -2.87 -6.84
CA PHE A 498 -19.16 -2.50 -7.53
C PHE A 498 -18.75 -1.06 -7.19
N ARG A 499 -19.71 -0.14 -7.29
CA ARG A 499 -19.52 1.27 -6.98
C ARG A 499 -19.13 1.54 -5.52
N ASN A 500 -19.77 0.84 -4.58
CA ASN A 500 -19.44 0.98 -3.17
C ASN A 500 -18.04 0.43 -2.86
N VAL A 501 -17.68 -0.73 -3.41
CA VAL A 501 -16.35 -1.34 -3.22
C VAL A 501 -15.24 -0.42 -3.76
N TRP A 502 -15.42 0.16 -4.95
CA TRP A 502 -14.46 1.11 -5.52
C TRP A 502 -14.42 2.47 -4.79
N ALA A 503 -15.54 2.91 -4.21
CA ALA A 503 -15.56 4.10 -3.36
C ALA A 503 -14.79 3.87 -2.04
N ASP A 504 -14.98 2.71 -1.42
CA ASP A 504 -14.26 2.33 -0.20
C ASP A 504 -12.75 2.20 -0.48
N ASN A 505 -12.38 1.70 -1.67
CA ASN A 505 -10.99 1.66 -2.10
C ASN A 505 -10.37 3.05 -2.17
N ALA A 506 -11.08 4.00 -2.78
CA ALA A 506 -10.65 5.40 -2.83
C ALA A 506 -10.45 5.98 -1.42
N ASP A 507 -11.40 5.73 -0.52
CA ASP A 507 -11.36 6.24 0.84
C ASP A 507 -10.18 5.70 1.65
N VAL A 508 -9.97 4.37 1.62
CA VAL A 508 -8.88 3.73 2.36
C VAL A 508 -7.52 4.21 1.86
N VAL A 509 -7.35 4.25 0.54
CA VAL A 509 -6.08 4.65 -0.06
C VAL A 509 -5.83 6.16 0.16
N SER A 510 -6.86 7.00 0.09
CA SER A 510 -6.74 8.43 0.37
C SER A 510 -6.34 8.69 1.83
N ARG A 511 -6.93 7.97 2.79
CA ARG A 511 -6.57 8.11 4.21
C ARG A 511 -5.11 7.73 4.47
N SER A 512 -4.60 6.76 3.73
CA SER A 512 -3.21 6.34 3.82
C SER A 512 -2.21 7.39 3.28
N TYR A 513 -2.66 8.23 2.36
CA TYR A 513 -1.83 9.19 1.62
C TYR A 513 -1.94 10.63 2.16
N SER A 514 -3.16 11.11 2.44
CA SER A 514 -3.42 12.48 2.91
C SER A 514 -4.13 12.56 4.26
N GLY A 515 -4.30 11.42 4.93
CA GLY A 515 -4.98 11.33 6.22
C GLY A 515 -6.49 11.52 6.21
N THR A 516 -7.10 11.93 5.11
CA THR A 516 -8.55 12.13 4.98
C THR A 516 -9.15 11.14 4.00
N GLY A 517 -10.48 10.93 4.07
CA GLY A 517 -11.20 10.24 2.99
C GLY A 517 -10.96 10.89 1.63
N ALA A 518 -11.28 10.16 0.56
CA ALA A 518 -11.21 10.67 -0.79
C ALA A 518 -12.23 11.82 -0.95
N LEU A 519 -11.94 12.76 -1.85
CA LEU A 519 -12.92 13.79 -2.17
C LEU A 519 -13.82 13.25 -3.28
N LYS A 520 -15.09 13.69 -3.32
CA LYS A 520 -16.06 13.25 -4.33
C LYS A 520 -16.37 11.74 -4.30
N THR A 521 -16.27 11.09 -3.15
CA THR A 521 -16.65 9.68 -2.99
C THR A 521 -18.14 9.45 -3.20
N ASP A 522 -18.96 10.47 -2.94
CA ASP A 522 -20.38 10.49 -3.26
C ASP A 522 -20.61 10.26 -4.76
N PHE A 523 -19.76 10.80 -5.62
CA PHE A 523 -19.85 10.58 -7.05
C PHE A 523 -19.60 9.11 -7.42
N THR A 524 -18.57 8.47 -6.85
CA THR A 524 -18.34 7.03 -7.08
C THR A 524 -19.51 6.19 -6.59
N ARG A 525 -20.13 6.54 -5.45
CA ARG A 525 -21.25 5.78 -4.85
C ARG A 525 -22.59 5.98 -5.56
N THR A 526 -23.00 7.20 -5.84
CA THR A 526 -24.36 7.53 -6.33
C THR A 526 -24.41 8.00 -7.77
N GLY A 527 -23.33 8.62 -8.27
CA GLY A 527 -23.15 8.96 -9.70
C GLY A 527 -23.58 10.38 -10.02
N ASN A 528 -24.12 11.06 -9.01
CA ASN A 528 -24.45 12.47 -9.03
C ASN A 528 -23.89 13.12 -7.76
N ARG A 529 -23.53 14.39 -7.85
CA ARG A 529 -23.01 15.14 -6.71
C ARG A 529 -24.14 15.50 -5.75
N THR A 530 -24.03 15.07 -4.50
CA THR A 530 -25.05 15.36 -3.47
C THR A 530 -24.67 16.58 -2.65
N LYS A 531 -25.64 17.35 -2.15
CA LYS A 531 -25.37 18.52 -1.27
C LYS A 531 -24.67 18.09 0.03
N ALA A 532 -25.01 16.92 0.56
CA ALA A 532 -24.36 16.33 1.73
C ALA A 532 -22.90 15.94 1.43
N GLY A 533 -22.64 15.33 0.28
CA GLY A 533 -21.28 15.03 -0.18
C GLY A 533 -20.43 16.28 -0.37
N ALA A 534 -21.01 17.38 -0.90
CA ALA A 534 -20.30 18.66 -1.03
C ALA A 534 -19.90 19.28 0.33
N LEU A 535 -20.74 19.12 1.37
CA LEU A 535 -20.40 19.57 2.73
C LEU A 535 -19.29 18.69 3.34
N GLN A 536 -19.36 17.39 3.12
CA GLN A 536 -18.32 16.46 3.56
C GLN A 536 -16.98 16.71 2.85
N ASP A 537 -17.00 17.04 1.56
CA ASP A 537 -15.83 17.46 0.80
C ASP A 537 -15.21 18.75 1.36
N LEU A 538 -16.03 19.71 1.79
CA LEU A 538 -15.55 20.93 2.43
C LEU A 538 -14.82 20.60 3.74
N ASN A 539 -15.43 19.77 4.59
CA ASN A 539 -14.82 19.35 5.86
C ASN A 539 -13.52 18.55 5.62
N ASN A 540 -13.54 17.61 4.66
CA ASN A 540 -12.35 16.86 4.26
C ASN A 540 -11.26 17.79 3.73
N SER A 541 -11.60 18.82 2.95
CA SER A 541 -10.63 19.78 2.41
C SER A 541 -9.98 20.63 3.50
N ILE A 542 -10.75 21.13 4.47
CA ILE A 542 -10.23 21.88 5.63
C ILE A 542 -9.34 20.97 6.48
N THR A 543 -9.82 19.75 6.78
CA THR A 543 -9.05 18.77 7.55
C THR A 543 -7.74 18.42 6.83
N ARG A 544 -7.78 18.26 5.51
CA ARG A 544 -6.61 17.98 4.67
C ARG A 544 -5.62 19.14 4.71
N TYR A 545 -6.08 20.39 4.65
CA TYR A 545 -5.21 21.56 4.77
C TYR A 545 -4.47 21.58 6.12
N ILE A 546 -5.19 21.36 7.22
CA ILE A 546 -4.59 21.34 8.58
C ILE A 546 -3.63 20.15 8.72
N ARG A 547 -4.05 18.95 8.32
CA ARG A 547 -3.21 17.74 8.42
C ARG A 547 -1.95 17.85 7.59
N ASN A 548 -2.08 18.29 6.34
CA ASN A 548 -0.94 18.39 5.45
C ASN A 548 0.11 19.39 5.93
N ASN A 549 -0.29 20.44 6.66
CA ASN A 549 0.64 21.44 7.16
C ASN A 549 1.24 21.11 8.53
N PHE A 550 0.48 20.43 9.40
CA PHE A 550 0.88 20.27 10.80
C PHE A 550 1.03 18.82 11.27
N GLN A 551 0.37 17.85 10.63
CA GLN A 551 0.36 16.44 11.07
C GLN A 551 1.06 15.49 10.09
N ASP A 552 1.37 15.92 8.86
CA ASP A 552 2.02 15.08 7.86
C ASP A 552 3.49 14.79 8.17
N GLY A 553 4.19 15.66 8.91
CA GLY A 553 5.56 15.43 9.38
C GLY A 553 5.65 14.21 10.31
N PRO A 554 4.98 14.23 11.49
CA PRO A 554 4.95 13.08 12.41
C PRO A 554 4.50 11.77 11.77
N ARG A 555 3.60 11.83 10.78
CA ARG A 555 3.17 10.65 10.02
C ARG A 555 4.26 10.14 9.09
N GLN A 556 4.99 11.02 8.41
CA GLN A 556 6.12 10.64 7.57
C GLN A 556 7.20 9.97 8.42
N ASP A 557 7.53 10.54 9.58
CA ASP A 557 8.49 9.95 10.52
C ASP A 557 8.05 8.53 10.95
N GLY A 558 6.75 8.32 11.16
CA GLY A 558 6.16 7.00 11.41
C GLY A 558 6.35 6.00 10.26
N PHE A 559 6.21 6.43 8.99
CA PHE A 559 6.52 5.60 7.82
C PHE A 559 8.02 5.27 7.78
N ASP A 560 8.87 6.27 7.95
CA ASP A 560 10.31 6.14 7.78
C ASP A 560 10.93 5.22 8.86
N LEU A 561 10.44 5.30 10.10
CA LEU A 561 10.80 4.39 11.18
C LEU A 561 10.34 2.96 10.92
N PHE A 562 9.09 2.77 10.50
CA PHE A 562 8.53 1.42 10.30
C PHE A 562 9.13 0.70 9.09
N LEU A 563 9.47 1.44 8.03
CA LEU A 563 9.99 0.88 6.78
C LEU A 563 11.52 0.78 6.76
N GLY A 564 12.19 1.44 7.71
CA GLY A 564 13.63 1.45 7.89
C GLY A 564 14.37 2.49 7.06
N ALA A 565 13.67 3.52 6.58
CA ALA A 565 14.28 4.66 5.90
C ALA A 565 15.00 5.59 6.89
N TYR A 566 14.54 5.65 8.15
CA TYR A 566 15.22 6.32 9.24
C TYR A 566 15.50 5.34 10.39
N ARG A 567 16.74 5.34 10.87
CA ARG A 567 17.22 4.46 11.93
C ARG A 567 17.77 5.29 13.10
N PRO A 568 17.06 5.36 14.23
CA PRO A 568 17.47 6.16 15.38
C PRO A 568 18.78 5.71 16.03
N ASP A 569 19.21 4.46 15.83
CA ASP A 569 20.42 3.89 16.43
C ASP A 569 21.72 4.34 15.74
N GLU A 570 21.66 4.73 14.47
CA GLU A 570 22.77 5.30 13.72
C GLU A 570 22.99 6.80 14.05
N ALA A 571 21.96 7.47 14.57
CA ALA A 571 22.05 8.84 15.06
C ALA A 571 22.70 8.85 16.46
N GLY A 572 24.03 8.97 16.49
CA GLY A 572 24.88 8.73 17.66
C GLY A 572 24.38 9.20 19.03
N ILE A 573 24.84 8.48 20.07
CA ILE A 573 24.45 8.53 21.50
C ILE A 573 24.62 9.93 22.17
N GLY A 574 25.20 10.92 21.49
CA GLY A 574 25.40 12.28 21.97
C GLY A 574 24.46 13.36 21.42
N ALA A 575 23.56 13.03 20.49
CA ALA A 575 22.56 14.00 19.98
C ALA A 575 21.42 14.14 21.01
N ALA A 576 21.66 14.89 22.08
CA ALA A 576 20.60 15.23 23.03
C ALA A 576 19.56 16.11 22.32
N ASN A 577 18.30 15.69 22.40
CA ASN A 577 17.10 16.43 21.98
C ASN A 577 16.99 16.71 20.48
N GLN A 578 16.79 15.67 19.68
CA GLN A 578 16.53 15.86 18.23
C GLN A 578 15.23 16.63 17.97
N PHE A 579 14.25 16.49 18.86
CA PHE A 579 12.94 17.14 18.73
C PHE A 579 12.85 18.52 19.40
N ILE A 580 13.94 19.07 19.95
CA ILE A 580 13.92 20.46 20.42
C ILE A 580 13.82 21.41 19.22
N ASP A 581 12.82 22.28 19.26
CA ASP A 581 12.67 23.33 18.27
C ASP A 581 13.83 24.32 18.36
N ARG A 582 14.73 24.29 17.37
CA ARG A 582 15.87 25.21 17.23
C ARG A 582 15.53 26.48 16.46
N ARG A 583 14.28 26.65 16.02
CA ARG A 583 13.86 27.86 15.28
C ARG A 583 13.96 29.08 16.20
N PRO A 584 14.19 30.29 15.66
CA PRO A 584 14.19 31.51 16.46
C PRO A 584 12.92 31.65 17.29
N LEU A 585 13.03 32.14 18.54
CA LEU A 585 11.88 32.32 19.45
C LEU A 585 10.73 33.09 18.83
N LEU A 586 11.01 34.04 17.93
CA LEU A 586 10.00 34.80 17.20
C LEU A 586 9.11 33.90 16.33
N VAL A 587 9.66 32.86 15.72
CA VAL A 587 8.92 31.86 14.94
C VAL A 587 8.14 30.91 15.86
N GLN A 588 8.73 30.53 16.99
CA GLN A 588 8.07 29.70 18.00
C GLN A 588 6.88 30.42 18.67
N ALA A 589 6.93 31.74 18.77
CA ALA A 589 5.88 32.57 19.38
C ALA A 589 4.65 32.75 18.47
N VAL A 590 4.78 32.58 17.14
CA VAL A 590 3.69 32.81 16.17
C VAL A 590 2.39 32.07 16.51
N PRO A 591 2.39 30.77 16.85
CA PRO A 591 1.16 30.05 17.19
C PRO A 591 0.49 30.58 18.48
N TYR A 592 1.29 31.01 19.46
CA TYR A 592 0.78 31.59 20.70
C TYR A 592 0.17 32.98 20.47
N VAL A 593 0.82 33.80 19.63
CA VAL A 593 0.28 35.10 19.20
C VAL A 593 -1.04 34.90 18.44
N LEU A 594 -1.09 33.97 17.50
CA LEU A 594 -2.32 33.64 16.77
C LEU A 594 -3.43 33.14 17.72
N GLY A 595 -3.10 32.22 18.63
CA GLY A 595 -4.03 31.71 19.63
C GLY A 595 -4.59 32.81 20.53
N PHE A 596 -3.74 33.74 20.94
CA PHE A 596 -4.14 34.93 21.70
C PHE A 596 -5.06 35.84 20.89
N CYS A 597 -4.76 36.10 19.62
CA CYS A 597 -5.61 36.88 18.71
C CYS A 597 -6.99 36.24 18.53
N VAL A 598 -7.05 34.93 18.28
CA VAL A 598 -8.32 34.18 18.13
C VAL A 598 -9.13 34.21 19.43
N PHE A 599 -8.48 33.98 20.57
CA PHE A 599 -9.11 34.07 21.89
C PHE A 599 -9.71 35.47 22.13
N PHE A 600 -8.95 36.52 21.82
CA PHE A 600 -9.42 37.90 21.97
C PHE A 600 -10.59 38.24 21.04
N ILE A 601 -10.57 37.75 19.79
CA ILE A 601 -11.71 37.90 18.87
C ILE A 601 -12.94 37.20 19.44
N ALA A 602 -12.80 35.97 19.95
CA ALA A 602 -13.90 35.24 20.56
C ALA A 602 -14.49 35.98 21.76
N VAL A 603 -13.65 36.44 22.70
CA VAL A 603 -14.08 37.24 23.87
C VAL A 603 -14.76 38.55 23.44
N SER A 604 -14.23 39.22 22.41
CA SER A 604 -14.81 40.46 21.87
C SER A 604 -16.19 40.25 21.25
N VAL A 605 -16.49 39.05 20.77
CA VAL A 605 -17.79 38.69 20.16
C VAL A 605 -18.78 38.18 21.21
N THR A 606 -18.32 37.47 22.25
CA THR A 606 -19.19 36.82 23.26
C THR A 606 -19.51 37.70 24.47
N THR A 607 -18.75 38.77 24.72
CA THR A 607 -18.99 39.64 25.89
C THR A 607 -20.19 40.55 25.66
N ASN A 608 -21.22 40.44 26.52
CA ASN A 608 -22.38 41.32 26.53
C ASN A 608 -21.98 42.75 26.93
N ARG A 609 -22.42 43.73 26.14
CA ARG A 609 -21.95 45.12 26.21
C ARG A 609 -22.96 46.00 26.95
N MET A 610 -22.46 46.89 27.81
CA MET A 610 -23.26 47.96 28.40
C MET A 610 -23.34 49.18 27.45
N PRO A 611 -24.46 49.94 27.44
CA PRO A 611 -24.71 51.01 26.47
C PRO A 611 -23.66 52.14 26.43
N ASP A 612 -22.99 52.44 27.55
CA ASP A 612 -22.10 53.60 27.71
C ASP A 612 -20.60 53.28 27.55
N SER A 613 -20.24 52.11 27.02
CA SER A 613 -18.83 51.69 26.90
C SER A 613 -18.13 52.23 25.62
N THR A 614 -16.90 52.72 25.75
CA THR A 614 -16.09 53.23 24.62
C THR A 614 -15.60 52.08 23.72
N VAL A 615 -16.24 51.92 22.56
CA VAL A 615 -16.10 50.72 21.71
C VAL A 615 -14.87 50.74 20.78
N TRP A 616 -14.22 51.89 20.63
CA TRP A 616 -13.19 52.10 19.59
C TRP A 616 -11.86 51.35 19.84
N PRO A 617 -11.28 51.33 21.05
CA PRO A 617 -10.03 50.60 21.30
C PRO A 617 -10.17 49.09 21.09
N LEU A 618 -11.30 48.52 21.53
CA LEU A 618 -11.59 47.10 21.32
C LEU A 618 -11.73 46.78 19.84
N ARG A 619 -12.47 47.58 19.05
CA ARG A 619 -12.63 47.37 17.60
C ARG A 619 -11.30 47.52 16.84
N MET A 620 -10.47 48.48 17.20
CA MET A 620 -9.14 48.66 16.61
C MET A 620 -8.24 47.47 16.91
N PHE A 621 -8.29 46.95 18.14
CA PHE A 621 -7.52 45.76 18.52
C PHE A 621 -8.05 44.48 17.84
N THR A 622 -9.36 44.32 17.69
CA THR A 622 -9.96 43.21 16.94
C THR A 622 -9.62 43.28 15.45
N LEU A 623 -9.58 44.48 14.84
CA LEU A 623 -9.13 44.69 13.46
C LEU A 623 -7.65 44.36 13.30
N PHE A 624 -6.81 44.77 14.25
CA PHE A 624 -5.40 44.39 14.27
C PHE A 624 -5.23 42.87 14.39
N CYS A 625 -5.97 42.22 15.30
CA CYS A 625 -5.97 40.76 15.46
C CYS A 625 -6.54 40.00 14.26
N MET A 626 -7.34 40.63 13.40
CA MET A 626 -7.79 40.05 12.12
C MET A 626 -6.76 40.20 11.00
N GLY A 627 -5.80 41.11 11.13
CA GLY A 627 -4.74 41.34 10.14
C GLY A 627 -3.47 40.50 10.35
N VAL A 628 -3.32 39.91 11.53
CA VAL A 628 -2.28 38.91 11.89
C VAL A 628 -2.77 37.52 11.49
#